data_AF-A0A8S3W9X9-F1
#
_entry.id   AF-A0A8S3W9X9-F1
#
_cell.length_a   1.000
_cell.length_b   1.000
_cell.length_c   1.000
_cell.angle_alpha   90.00
_cell.angle_beta   90.00
_cell.angle_gamma   90.00
#
_symmetry.space_group_name_H-M   'P 1'
#
loop_
_entity.id
_entity.type
_entity.pdbx_description
1 polymer ?
#
loop_
_entity_poly.entity_id
_entity_poly.type
_entity_poly.pdbx_seq_one_letter_code
_entity_poly.pdbx_strand_id
1 'polypeptide(L)'
;MSRSVTVAVAYIMSVTPLTWREALKVVRAGRAVANPNMGFQRQLQDFETYKLVEERRRLKERYPSLALADSDLAECRVMLDSYQDMLKQKTICEGKCAMGRQCPTGLGQNDNRELGGRRVPREQKRGRQG
;
A
#
# COMPACT_ATOMS: atom_id res chain seq x y z
N MET A 1 4.41 -1.30 9.40
CA MET A 1 3.63 -1.97 8.33
C MET A 1 4.25 -1.91 6.92
N SER A 2 5.33 -1.16 6.69
CA SER A 2 5.87 -0.94 5.34
C SER A 2 6.80 -2.04 4.79
N ARG A 3 7.59 -2.70 5.65
CA ARG A 3 8.66 -3.61 5.21
C ARG A 3 8.14 -4.83 4.43
N SER A 4 7.11 -5.50 4.93
CA SER A 4 6.50 -6.66 4.25
C SER A 4 5.84 -6.29 2.93
N VAL A 5 5.22 -5.11 2.85
CA VAL A 5 4.59 -4.61 1.61
C VAL A 5 5.65 -4.43 0.53
N THR A 6 6.79 -3.82 0.85
CA THR A 6 7.87 -3.62 -0.13
C THR A 6 8.37 -4.93 -0.73
N VAL A 7 8.58 -5.96 0.10
CA VAL A 7 9.03 -7.27 -0.36
C VAL A 7 7.97 -7.95 -1.24
N ALA A 8 6.69 -7.89 -0.86
CA ALA A 8 5.61 -8.43 -1.67
C ALA A 8 5.50 -7.75 -3.04
N VAL A 9 5.62 -6.42 -3.09
CA VAL A 9 5.62 -5.65 -4.34
C VAL A 9 6.80 -6.07 -5.23
N ALA A 10 8.02 -6.13 -4.68
CA ALA A 10 9.19 -6.57 -5.43
C ALA A 10 9.03 -7.98 -5.99
N TYR A 11 8.46 -8.91 -5.21
CA TYR A 11 8.19 -10.27 -5.68
C TYR A 11 7.21 -10.30 -6.86
N ILE A 12 6.07 -9.60 -6.75
CA ILE A 12 5.08 -9.51 -7.84
C ILE A 12 5.73 -8.94 -9.11
N MET A 13 6.55 -7.90 -8.99
CA MET A 13 7.30 -7.35 -10.13
C MET A 13 8.24 -8.38 -10.76
N SER A 14 8.89 -9.21 -9.94
CA SER A 14 9.85 -10.23 -10.40
C SER A 14 9.19 -11.39 -11.14
N VAL A 15 7.94 -11.75 -10.81
CA VAL A 15 7.23 -12.89 -11.42
C VAL A 15 6.19 -12.49 -12.47
N THR A 16 5.87 -11.20 -12.60
CA THR A 16 4.92 -10.66 -13.58
C THR A 16 5.56 -9.51 -14.37
N PRO A 17 5.01 -9.07 -15.52
CA PRO A 17 5.51 -7.90 -16.25
C PRO A 17 5.24 -6.54 -15.58
N LEU A 18 4.58 -6.50 -14.41
CA LEU A 18 4.12 -5.26 -13.78
C LEU A 18 5.25 -4.34 -13.29
N THR A 19 4.97 -3.04 -13.32
CA THR A 19 5.77 -1.98 -12.67
C THR A 19 5.57 -1.98 -11.15
N TRP A 20 6.41 -1.27 -10.39
CA TRP A 20 6.26 -1.17 -8.94
C TRP A 20 4.94 -0.52 -8.52
N ARG A 21 4.44 0.43 -9.33
CA ARG A 21 3.17 1.12 -9.05
C ARG A 21 1.99 0.19 -9.27
N GLU A 22 2.01 -0.62 -10.32
CA GLU A 22 0.96 -1.61 -10.59
C GLU A 22 0.98 -2.74 -9.56
N ALA A 23 2.16 -3.28 -9.25
CA ALA A 23 2.31 -4.29 -8.21
C ALA A 23 1.87 -3.77 -6.82
N LEU A 24 2.13 -2.49 -6.50
CA LEU A 24 1.59 -1.88 -5.30
C LEU A 24 0.04 -1.81 -5.31
N LYS A 25 -0.59 -1.55 -6.45
CA LYS A 25 -2.06 -1.58 -6.58
C LYS A 25 -2.61 -2.97 -6.34
N VAL A 26 -1.96 -4.01 -6.88
CA VAL A 26 -2.31 -5.43 -6.60
C VAL A 26 -2.30 -5.70 -5.10
N VAL A 27 -1.24 -5.32 -4.39
CA VAL A 27 -1.17 -5.50 -2.93
C VAL A 27 -2.25 -4.68 -2.20
N ARG A 28 -2.57 -3.47 -2.69
CA ARG A 28 -3.61 -2.61 -2.10
C ARG A 28 -5.02 -3.14 -2.30
N ALA A 29 -5.28 -3.93 -3.34
CA ALA A 29 -6.58 -4.61 -3.51
C ALA A 29 -6.85 -5.60 -2.37
N GLY A 30 -5.86 -6.39 -1.97
CA GLY A 30 -5.99 -7.29 -0.81
C GLY A 30 -5.83 -6.58 0.54
N ARG A 31 -5.16 -5.42 0.56
CA ARG A 31 -4.88 -4.67 1.80
C ARG A 31 -4.80 -3.16 1.54
N ALA A 32 -5.95 -2.49 1.61
CA ALA A 32 -6.09 -1.06 1.31
C ALA A 32 -5.07 -0.11 2.00
N VAL A 33 -4.66 -0.45 3.23
CA VAL A 33 -3.69 0.31 4.04
C VAL A 33 -2.23 0.12 3.64
N ALA A 34 -1.94 -0.73 2.65
CA ALA A 34 -0.58 -0.95 2.16
C ALA A 34 -0.02 0.34 1.53
N ASN A 35 0.94 0.95 2.23
CA ASN A 35 1.60 2.18 1.79
C ASN A 35 3.08 2.15 2.22
N PRO A 36 4.00 1.74 1.34
CA PRO A 36 5.42 1.83 1.62
C PRO A 36 5.84 3.28 1.89
N ASN A 37 6.77 3.50 2.83
CA ASN A 37 7.32 4.86 3.02
C ASN A 37 8.08 5.33 1.77
N MET A 38 8.32 6.64 1.65
CA MET A 38 8.99 7.23 0.47
C MET A 38 10.38 6.63 0.19
N GLY A 39 11.11 6.22 1.23
CA GLY A 39 12.39 5.53 1.07
C GLY A 39 12.26 4.19 0.36
N PHE A 40 11.27 3.39 0.74
CA PHE A 40 10.99 2.11 0.08
C PHE A 40 10.38 2.28 -1.31
N GLN A 41 9.56 3.32 -1.54
CA GLN A 41 9.05 3.61 -2.88
C GLN A 41 10.21 3.94 -3.84
N ARG A 42 11.21 4.72 -3.39
CA ARG A 42 12.43 4.96 -4.16
C ARG A 42 13.21 3.68 -4.42
N GLN A 43 13.39 2.83 -3.40
CA GLN A 43 14.07 1.54 -3.59
C GLN A 43 13.33 0.63 -4.59
N LEU A 44 12.00 0.63 -4.62
CA LEU A 44 11.21 -0.10 -5.61
C LEU A 44 11.37 0.47 -7.02
N GLN A 45 11.43 1.80 -7.15
CA GLN A 45 11.72 2.47 -8.41
C GLN A 45 13.14 2.15 -8.92
N ASP A 46 14.13 2.16 -8.04
CA ASP A 46 15.52 1.80 -8.37
C ASP A 46 15.60 0.32 -8.76
N PHE A 47 14.88 -0.54 -8.05
CA PHE A 47 14.78 -1.96 -8.39
C PHE A 47 14.18 -2.15 -9.79
N GLU A 48 13.06 -1.50 -10.10
CA GLU A 48 12.44 -1.52 -11.43
C GLU A 48 13.43 -1.08 -12.52
N THR A 49 14.17 0.00 -12.27
CA THR A 49 15.04 0.62 -13.28
C THR A 49 16.32 -0.18 -13.51
N TYR A 50 16.96 -0.67 -12.45
CA TYR A 50 18.34 -1.15 -12.52
C TYR A 50 18.53 -2.65 -12.27
N LYS A 51 17.56 -3.33 -11.65
CA LYS A 51 17.74 -4.71 -11.15
C LYS A 51 16.66 -5.69 -11.60
N LEU A 52 15.48 -5.21 -11.97
CA LEU A 52 14.32 -6.06 -12.24
C LEU A 52 14.52 -6.97 -13.45
N VAL A 53 15.13 -6.47 -14.51
CA VAL A 53 15.41 -7.27 -15.73
C VAL A 53 16.31 -8.46 -15.39
N GLU A 54 17.37 -8.20 -14.63
CA GLU A 54 18.31 -9.24 -14.20
C GLU A 54 17.66 -10.23 -13.24
N GLU A 55 16.79 -9.76 -12.34
CA GLU A 55 16.06 -10.64 -11.43
C GLU A 55 15.08 -11.56 -12.16
N ARG A 56 14.35 -11.04 -13.16
CA ARG A 56 13.49 -11.85 -14.03
C ARG A 56 14.28 -12.91 -14.80
N ARG A 57 15.46 -12.55 -15.33
CA ARG A 57 16.39 -13.49 -15.98
C ARG A 57 16.81 -14.59 -15.01
N ARG A 58 17.27 -14.22 -13.82
CA ARG A 58 17.70 -15.14 -12.76
C ARG A 58 16.59 -16.12 -12.37
N LEU A 59 15.35 -15.65 -12.22
CA LEU A 59 14.21 -16.52 -11.90
C LEU A 59 13.89 -17.47 -13.05
N LYS A 60 13.92 -17.00 -14.29
CA LYS A 60 13.70 -17.84 -15.47
C LYS A 60 14.75 -18.95 -15.61
N GLU A 61 16.01 -18.65 -15.32
CA GLU A 61 17.09 -19.64 -15.34
C GLU A 61 16.95 -20.68 -14.23
N ARG A 62 16.50 -20.25 -13.05
CA ARG A 62 16.31 -21.15 -11.91
C ARG A 62 15.04 -21.99 -12.01
N TYR A 63 13.99 -21.47 -12.65
CA TYR A 63 12.67 -22.09 -12.78
C TYR A 63 12.15 -22.00 -14.23
N PRO A 64 12.71 -22.81 -15.16
CA PRO A 64 12.47 -22.63 -16.59
C PRO A 64 11.05 -22.91 -17.08
N SER A 65 10.28 -23.72 -16.33
CA SER A 65 8.93 -24.11 -16.74
C SER A 65 8.00 -22.92 -16.86
N LEU A 66 8.24 -21.85 -16.07
CA LEU A 66 7.38 -20.65 -16.00
C LEU A 66 5.88 -20.99 -15.91
N ALA A 67 5.56 -22.16 -15.33
CA ALA A 67 4.23 -22.76 -15.43
C ALA A 67 3.12 -21.92 -14.79
N LEU A 68 3.50 -21.01 -13.89
CA LEU A 68 2.59 -20.12 -13.17
C LEU A 68 2.53 -18.70 -13.77
N ALA A 69 3.37 -18.36 -14.76
CA ALA A 69 3.50 -16.98 -15.23
C ALA A 69 2.16 -16.40 -15.75
N ASP A 70 1.40 -17.20 -16.50
CA ASP A 70 0.10 -16.79 -17.02
C ASP A 70 -0.97 -16.71 -15.93
N SER A 71 -0.98 -17.67 -14.98
CA SER A 71 -1.92 -17.65 -13.86
C SER A 71 -1.65 -16.50 -12.90
N ASP A 72 -0.38 -16.23 -12.58
CA ASP A 72 0.04 -15.14 -11.70
C ASP A 72 -0.35 -13.78 -12.31
N LEU A 73 -0.15 -13.61 -13.62
CA LEU A 73 -0.58 -12.41 -14.33
C LEU A 73 -2.10 -12.28 -14.39
N ALA A 74 -2.83 -13.38 -14.61
CA ALA A 74 -4.28 -13.38 -14.60
C ALA A 74 -4.86 -12.98 -13.24
N GLU A 75 -4.30 -13.51 -12.16
CA GLU A 75 -4.70 -13.14 -10.79
C GLU A 75 -4.38 -11.68 -10.50
N CYS A 76 -3.20 -11.20 -10.90
CA CYS A 76 -2.85 -9.78 -10.77
C CYS A 76 -3.83 -8.86 -11.52
N ARG A 77 -4.32 -9.27 -12.69
CA ARG A 77 -5.33 -8.50 -13.45
C ARG A 77 -6.65 -8.41 -12.68
N VAL A 78 -7.14 -9.52 -12.14
CA VAL A 78 -8.35 -9.53 -11.28
C VAL A 78 -8.18 -8.58 -10.10
N MET A 79 -7.02 -8.59 -9.46
CA MET A 79 -6.73 -7.70 -8.33
C MET A 79 -6.64 -6.23 -8.75
N LEU A 80 -6.10 -5.93 -9.93
CA LEU A 80 -6.08 -4.57 -10.48
C LEU A 80 -7.50 -4.07 -10.79
N ASP A 81 -8.37 -4.92 -11.33
CA ASP A 81 -9.78 -4.58 -11.57
C ASP A 81 -10.50 -4.31 -10.25
N SER A 82 -10.30 -5.17 -9.24
CA SER A 82 -10.81 -4.93 -7.89
C SER A 82 -10.32 -3.60 -7.32
N TYR A 83 -9.03 -3.25 -7.49
CA TYR A 83 -8.50 -1.96 -7.07
C TYR A 83 -9.22 -0.78 -7.76
N GLN A 84 -9.51 -0.88 -9.06
CA GLN A 84 -10.27 0.14 -9.79
C GLN A 84 -11.70 0.27 -9.27
N ASP A 85 -12.36 -0.85 -8.98
CA ASP A 85 -13.72 -0.82 -8.46
C ASP A 85 -13.78 -0.23 -7.05
N MET A 86 -12.81 -0.51 -6.19
CA MET A 86 -12.68 0.14 -4.89
C MET A 86 -12.46 1.66 -5.01
N LEU A 87 -11.72 2.13 -6.02
CA LEU A 87 -11.59 3.56 -6.30
C LEU A 87 -12.92 4.18 -6.74
N LYS A 88 -13.67 3.51 -7.64
CA LYS A 88 -15.00 3.98 -8.09
C LYS A 88 -15.99 4.05 -6.92
N GLN A 89 -15.96 3.06 -6.03
CA GLN A 89 -16.79 2.98 -4.83
C GLN A 89 -16.31 3.93 -3.71
N LYS A 90 -15.16 4.60 -3.89
CA LYS A 90 -14.54 5.50 -2.90
C LYS A 90 -14.27 4.80 -1.55
N THR A 91 -13.97 3.50 -1.58
CA THR A 91 -13.53 2.75 -0.39
C THR A 91 -12.03 2.88 -0.17
N ILE A 92 -11.27 3.29 -1.19
CA ILE A 92 -9.86 3.67 -1.10
C ILE A 92 -9.57 5.01 -1.81
N CYS A 93 -8.43 5.62 -1.53
CA CYS A 93 -7.96 6.84 -2.19
C CYS A 93 -6.49 6.72 -2.65
N GLU A 94 -6.10 7.41 -3.73
CA GLU A 94 -4.70 7.46 -4.22
C GLU A 94 -3.89 8.63 -3.64
N GLY A 95 -4.39 9.28 -2.59
CA GLY A 95 -3.72 10.44 -1.99
C GLY A 95 -3.88 11.75 -2.76
N LYS A 96 -4.63 11.75 -3.88
CA LYS A 96 -5.02 12.96 -4.64
C LYS A 96 -6.36 13.56 -4.18
N CYS A 97 -6.83 13.20 -2.98
CA CYS A 97 -8.09 13.71 -2.46
C CYS A 97 -7.95 15.18 -2.07
N ALA A 98 -8.97 15.99 -2.38
CA ALA A 98 -9.01 17.39 -1.97
C ALA A 98 -8.88 17.51 -0.44
N MET A 99 -8.03 18.43 0.02
CA MET A 99 -7.87 18.77 1.44
C MET A 99 -9.23 19.09 2.07
N GLY A 100 -9.47 18.59 3.28
CA GLY A 100 -10.68 18.90 4.07
C GLY A 100 -11.86 17.94 3.91
N ARG A 101 -11.74 16.86 3.12
CA ARG A 101 -12.71 15.74 3.12
C ARG A 101 -12.13 14.52 3.84
N GLN A 102 -12.99 13.72 4.48
CA GLN A 102 -12.58 12.43 5.04
C GLN A 102 -12.07 11.52 3.90
N CYS A 103 -10.76 11.27 3.81
CA CYS A 103 -10.28 10.20 2.93
C CYS A 103 -10.63 8.85 3.58
N PRO A 104 -11.27 7.93 2.85
CA PRO A 104 -11.67 6.61 3.35
C PRO A 104 -10.48 5.78 3.89
N THR A 105 -9.28 6.07 3.39
CA THR A 105 -8.03 5.40 3.78
C THR A 105 -7.19 6.16 4.83
N GLY A 106 -7.60 7.38 5.23
CA GLY A 106 -6.82 8.22 6.15
C GLY A 106 -5.44 8.66 5.61
N LEU A 107 -5.20 8.57 4.30
CA LEU A 107 -3.94 8.94 3.65
C LEU A 107 -3.77 10.45 3.44
N GLY A 108 -4.85 11.23 3.56
CA GLY A 108 -4.75 12.68 3.56
C GLY A 108 -4.03 13.13 4.83
N GLN A 109 -2.88 13.78 4.68
CA GLN A 109 -2.22 14.47 5.78
C GLN A 109 -3.18 15.53 6.32
N ASN A 110 -3.80 15.25 7.46
CA ASN A 110 -4.31 16.30 8.33
C ASN A 110 -3.09 16.92 9.03
N ASP A 111 -2.38 17.85 8.37
CA ASP A 111 -1.41 18.73 9.04
C ASP A 111 -2.15 19.79 9.89
N ASN A 112 -3.09 19.35 10.71
CA ASN A 112 -3.79 20.18 11.68
C ASN A 112 -3.90 19.46 13.04
N ARG A 113 -2.78 18.86 13.45
CA ARG A 113 -2.54 18.40 14.84
C ARG A 113 -1.74 19.40 15.66
N GLU A 114 -1.80 20.68 15.31
CA GLU A 114 -1.49 21.76 16.25
C GLU A 114 -2.75 22.57 16.51
N LEU A 115 -2.98 22.87 17.79
CA LEU A 115 -4.09 23.62 18.38
C LEU A 115 -5.36 22.81 18.72
N GLY A 116 -5.48 22.42 20.00
CA GLY A 116 -6.79 22.51 20.67
C GLY A 116 -7.38 21.28 21.39
N GLY A 117 -6.60 20.31 21.85
CA GLY A 117 -7.11 19.26 22.75
C GLY A 117 -6.95 19.62 24.23
N ARG A 118 -7.90 20.37 24.81
CA ARG A 118 -7.96 20.59 26.28
C ARG A 118 -8.02 19.22 26.97
N ARG A 119 -7.04 18.92 27.83
CA ARG A 119 -7.19 17.85 28.84
C ARG A 119 -8.33 18.28 29.77
N VAL A 120 -9.42 17.53 29.78
CA VAL A 120 -10.46 17.67 30.80
C VAL A 120 -9.88 17.18 32.12
N PRO A 121 -9.81 18.01 33.19
CA PRO A 121 -9.41 17.53 34.51
C PRO A 121 -10.49 16.58 35.03
N ARG A 122 -10.06 15.41 35.52
CA ARG A 122 -10.91 14.43 36.16
C ARG A 122 -11.36 15.00 37.51
N GLU A 123 -12.64 15.36 37.65
CA GLU A 123 -13.23 15.74 38.93
C GLU A 123 -13.11 14.59 39.93
N GLN A 124 -12.28 14.79 40.96
CA GLN A 124 -12.24 13.90 42.11
C GLN A 124 -13.33 14.33 43.08
N LYS A 125 -14.48 13.65 42.99
CA LYS A 125 -15.62 13.81 43.90
C LYS A 125 -15.16 13.67 45.35
N ARG A 126 -15.30 14.75 46.13
CA ARG A 126 -15.31 14.70 47.60
C ARG A 126 -16.53 13.88 48.03
N GLY A 127 -16.29 12.71 48.61
CA GLY A 127 -17.27 11.96 49.39
C GLY A 127 -16.95 12.13 50.88
N ARG A 128 -17.73 12.98 51.55
CA ARG A 128 -17.83 13.08 53.02
C ARG A 128 -18.97 12.17 53.46
N GLN A 129 -18.73 11.36 54.49
CA GLN A 129 -19.67 10.72 55.46
C GLN A 129 -19.04 9.39 55.89
N GLY A 130 -18.88 9.04 57.17
CA GLY A 130 -19.21 9.69 58.43
C GLY A 130 -18.44 9.01 59.56
#